data_AF-A0A956DH40-F1
#
_entry.id   AF-A0A956DH40-F1
#
_cell.length_a   1.000
_cell.length_b   1.000
_cell.length_c   1.000
_cell.angle_alpha   90.00
_cell.angle_beta   90.00
_cell.angle_gamma   90.00
#
_symmetry.space_group_name_H-M   'P 1'
#
loop_
_entity.id
_entity.type
_entity.pdbx_description
1 polymer ?
#
loop_
_entity_poly.entity_id
_entity_poly.type
_entity_poly.pdbx_seq_one_letter_code
_entity_poly.pdbx_strand_id
1 'polypeptide(L)'
;SNRVRELVAEGGYANDPRLSPDGRKIACVREGDLWVIELETNTQRRLTTREHDDITNGLAEFVAQEEMSRYRGHWWSPDSRHLLYQRNDTSAVEMLYASNPATPEEAPHASRYPRAGRTNADVKLGVISVEGGETTWVDWERAVFPYLAAVTWSEGAPLTLLVQDRRQKVERLLAVDATNGTTRTLHEERDAIWLNLDASVPVYLADGQRFLWSTEREGAWQLELRHVDGSLVRALTSPAAGYRELLHVDEDAGFVYVAASAEATEAHVWRVPLAGGEAQALTTTPGQHGATFADGTNVFVTSSHDAEGLRWEIHRGEERAGTLRSVAETPPFAPNVEHVVVGEREHRALVVRPRDFDPSRRYPVLLSVYAGPGYVKVRKGRYLQLREQWQADQGFVVVSIDGRGTPHRGRAWERAIAGNVIDVPLADQVDALQALGERFPELDLGRVGVLGWSFGGYFSAMAVLRRPDVFRAAVAVSAVDDWRNYDTIYTERYMRTP
;
A
#
# COMPACT_ATOMS: atom_id res chain seq x y z
N SER A 1 2.16 -23.52 28.41
CA SER A 1 1.87 -24.87 27.87
C SER A 1 1.58 -24.72 26.38
N ASN A 2 2.46 -25.20 25.50
CA ASN A 2 2.32 -25.06 24.05
C ASN A 2 1.42 -26.15 23.46
N ARG A 3 0.19 -26.28 23.97
CA ARG A 3 -0.78 -27.24 23.41
C ARG A 3 -1.44 -26.59 22.19
N VAL A 4 -1.15 -27.13 21.01
CA VAL A 4 -1.87 -26.80 19.78
C VAL A 4 -3.14 -27.65 19.76
N ARG A 5 -4.29 -27.03 19.48
CA ARG A 5 -5.58 -27.70 19.28
C ARG A 5 -6.09 -27.35 17.89
N GLU A 6 -6.42 -28.37 17.11
CA GLU A 6 -7.13 -28.19 15.85
C GLU A 6 -8.62 -27.90 16.14
N LEU A 7 -9.14 -26.85 15.51
CA LEU A 7 -10.57 -26.56 15.49
C LEU A 7 -11.12 -27.14 14.18
N VAL A 8 -11.96 -28.16 14.28
CA VAL A 8 -12.57 -28.78 13.10
C VAL A 8 -13.62 -27.81 12.58
N ALA A 9 -13.38 -27.13 11.46
CA ALA A 9 -14.40 -26.33 10.79
C ALA A 9 -15.26 -27.23 9.90
N GLU A 10 -16.56 -27.38 10.24
CA GLU A 10 -17.50 -28.09 9.37
C GLU A 10 -17.86 -27.21 8.15
N GLY A 11 -17.98 -27.78 6.94
CA GLY A 11 -18.47 -27.02 5.77
C GLY A 11 -17.44 -26.10 5.08
N GLY A 12 -16.20 -26.56 4.90
CA GLY A 12 -15.22 -25.93 4.01
C GLY A 12 -14.13 -25.09 4.70
N TYR A 13 -13.32 -24.41 3.88
CA TYR A 13 -12.17 -23.65 4.34
C TYR A 13 -12.58 -22.34 5.04
N ALA A 14 -12.01 -22.07 6.22
CA ALA A 14 -12.23 -20.84 6.97
C ALA A 14 -11.37 -19.70 6.41
N ASN A 15 -12.02 -18.74 5.77
CA ASN A 15 -11.37 -17.51 5.28
C ASN A 15 -11.33 -16.45 6.37
N ASP A 16 -10.23 -15.70 6.39
CA ASP A 16 -9.99 -14.56 7.28
C ASP A 16 -10.35 -14.83 8.77
N PRO A 17 -9.82 -15.88 9.43
CA PRO A 17 -10.13 -16.16 10.83
C PRO A 17 -9.61 -15.05 11.76
N ARG A 18 -10.48 -14.54 12.64
CA ARG A 18 -10.19 -13.46 13.60
C ARG A 18 -10.63 -13.83 15.01
N LEU A 19 -9.69 -13.82 15.96
CA LEU A 19 -10.00 -13.94 17.37
C LEU A 19 -10.86 -12.76 17.85
N SER A 20 -11.82 -13.03 18.71
CA SER A 20 -12.51 -11.99 19.47
C SER A 20 -11.53 -11.29 20.43
N PRO A 21 -11.79 -10.02 20.82
CA PRO A 21 -10.96 -9.30 21.78
C PRO A 21 -10.73 -10.04 23.11
N ASP A 22 -11.72 -10.78 23.60
CA ASP A 22 -11.60 -11.60 24.82
C ASP A 22 -10.84 -12.93 24.61
N GLY A 23 -10.45 -13.24 23.37
CA GLY A 23 -9.74 -14.45 22.99
C GLY A 23 -10.54 -15.75 23.13
N ARG A 24 -11.87 -15.69 23.26
CA ARG A 24 -12.73 -16.86 23.48
C ARG A 24 -13.40 -17.41 22.22
N LYS A 25 -13.51 -16.59 21.18
CA LYS A 25 -14.20 -16.92 19.93
C LYS A 25 -13.34 -16.64 18.71
N ILE A 26 -13.67 -17.26 17.60
CA ILE A 26 -13.14 -16.92 16.26
C ILE A 26 -14.31 -16.58 15.34
N ALA A 27 -14.22 -15.45 14.64
CA ALA A 27 -15.05 -15.15 13.47
C ALA A 27 -14.31 -15.57 12.21
N CYS A 28 -15.01 -16.10 11.23
CA CYS A 28 -14.44 -16.45 9.92
C CYS A 28 -15.54 -16.50 8.85
N VAL A 29 -15.13 -16.54 7.59
CA VAL A 29 -16.06 -16.71 6.46
C VAL A 29 -15.92 -18.09 5.85
N ARG A 30 -17.03 -18.82 5.73
CA ARG A 30 -17.10 -20.13 5.07
C ARG A 30 -18.27 -20.14 4.09
N GLU A 31 -17.99 -20.64 2.89
CA GLU A 31 -18.97 -20.70 1.79
C GLU A 31 -19.70 -19.36 1.58
N GLY A 32 -18.97 -18.25 1.71
CA GLY A 32 -19.51 -16.90 1.54
C GLY A 32 -20.33 -16.35 2.72
N ASP A 33 -20.41 -17.05 3.86
CA ASP A 33 -21.13 -16.58 5.04
C ASP A 33 -20.26 -16.44 6.28
N LEU A 34 -20.68 -15.54 7.18
CA LEU A 34 -20.02 -15.27 8.44
C LEU A 34 -20.38 -16.33 9.48
N TRP A 35 -19.37 -16.85 10.17
CA TRP A 35 -19.50 -17.82 11.24
C TRP A 35 -18.73 -17.38 12.47
N VAL A 36 -19.21 -17.83 13.63
CA VAL A 36 -18.51 -17.74 14.91
C VAL A 36 -18.27 -19.13 15.49
N ILE A 37 -17.08 -19.34 16.05
CA ILE A 37 -16.63 -20.58 16.67
C ILE A 37 -16.20 -20.29 18.10
N GLU A 38 -16.85 -20.94 19.08
CA GLU A 38 -16.44 -20.92 20.49
C GLU A 38 -15.23 -21.82 20.71
N LEU A 39 -14.13 -21.28 21.23
CA LEU A 39 -12.87 -22.03 21.33
C LEU A 39 -12.88 -23.15 22.36
N GLU A 40 -13.56 -22.94 23.49
CA GLU A 40 -13.61 -23.93 24.56
C GLU A 40 -14.38 -25.17 24.11
N THR A 41 -15.59 -24.97 23.61
CA THR A 41 -16.54 -26.03 23.27
C THR A 41 -16.45 -26.51 21.82
N ASN A 42 -15.79 -25.75 20.94
CA ASN A 42 -15.85 -25.91 19.48
C ASN A 42 -17.28 -25.79 18.92
N THR A 43 -18.17 -25.09 19.62
CA THR A 43 -19.53 -24.81 19.13
C THR A 43 -19.45 -23.81 17.99
N GLN A 44 -20.15 -24.08 16.89
CA GLN A 44 -20.10 -23.25 15.69
C GLN A 44 -21.48 -22.72 15.35
N ARG A 45 -21.54 -21.44 15.01
CA ARG A 45 -22.78 -20.75 14.66
C ARG A 45 -22.60 -20.02 13.34
N ARG A 46 -23.49 -20.28 12.39
CA ARG A 46 -23.64 -19.47 11.18
C ARG A 46 -24.42 -18.22 11.53
N LEU A 47 -23.87 -17.05 11.25
CA LEU A 47 -24.51 -15.77 11.56
C LEU A 47 -25.30 -15.21 10.37
N THR A 48 -24.84 -15.45 9.15
CA THR A 48 -25.47 -14.95 7.92
C THR A 48 -25.83 -16.08 6.97
N THR A 49 -26.76 -15.83 6.06
CA THR A 49 -27.04 -16.73 4.93
C THR A 49 -27.02 -15.90 3.66
N ARG A 50 -26.07 -16.18 2.76
CA ARG A 50 -25.96 -15.51 1.47
C ARG A 50 -27.18 -15.83 0.61
N GLU A 51 -27.63 -14.84 -0.14
CA GLU A 51 -28.82 -14.96 -1.00
C GLU A 51 -28.50 -15.77 -2.27
N HIS A 52 -27.28 -15.65 -2.80
CA HIS A 52 -26.76 -16.40 -3.94
C HIS A 52 -25.22 -16.33 -4.00
N ASP A 53 -24.60 -17.01 -4.97
CA ASP A 53 -23.14 -17.21 -5.05
C ASP A 53 -22.34 -15.93 -5.31
N ASP A 54 -22.92 -14.91 -5.98
CA ASP A 54 -22.26 -13.61 -6.19
C ASP A 54 -22.29 -12.70 -4.93
N ILE A 55 -22.86 -13.16 -3.82
CA ILE A 55 -22.88 -12.44 -2.55
C ILE A 55 -21.97 -13.13 -1.54
N THR A 56 -21.13 -12.33 -0.88
CA THR A 56 -20.37 -12.76 0.29
C THR A 56 -20.66 -11.87 1.49
N ASN A 57 -20.69 -12.47 2.67
CA ASN A 57 -20.84 -11.81 3.96
C ASN A 57 -19.55 -11.97 4.77
N GLY A 58 -18.88 -10.88 5.07
CA GLY A 58 -17.67 -10.83 5.91
C GLY A 58 -16.34 -10.78 5.15
N LEU A 59 -16.34 -10.67 3.81
CA LEU A 59 -15.14 -10.53 2.98
C LEU A 59 -15.10 -9.20 2.23
N ALA A 60 -13.90 -8.68 2.02
CA ALA A 60 -13.67 -7.53 1.16
C ALA A 60 -13.79 -7.89 -0.32
N GLU A 61 -14.29 -6.96 -1.13
CA GLU A 61 -14.38 -7.05 -2.58
C GLU A 61 -13.02 -6.87 -3.26
N PHE A 62 -12.90 -7.28 -4.52
CA PHE A 62 -11.65 -7.24 -5.29
C PHE A 62 -10.93 -5.88 -5.21
N VAL A 63 -11.62 -4.78 -5.52
CA VAL A 63 -10.98 -3.44 -5.54
C VAL A 63 -10.55 -2.94 -4.18
N ALA A 64 -11.18 -3.40 -3.09
CA ALA A 64 -10.71 -3.06 -1.75
C ALA A 64 -9.38 -3.72 -1.42
N GLN A 65 -9.22 -4.98 -1.80
CA GLN A 65 -7.98 -5.72 -1.60
C GLN A 65 -6.87 -5.17 -2.48
N GLU A 66 -7.15 -5.01 -3.77
CA GLU A 66 -6.15 -4.64 -4.77
C GLU A 66 -5.73 -3.17 -4.67
N GLU A 67 -6.69 -2.25 -4.52
CA GLU A 67 -6.43 -0.81 -4.76
C GLU A 67 -6.58 0.07 -3.50
N MET A 68 -7.13 -0.49 -2.42
CA MET A 68 -7.25 0.19 -1.11
C MET A 68 -6.47 -0.51 0.00
N SER A 69 -5.81 -1.63 -0.29
CA SER A 69 -5.07 -2.45 0.70
C SER A 69 -5.93 -2.91 1.89
N ARG A 70 -7.25 -3.03 1.70
CA ARG A 70 -8.19 -3.51 2.71
C ARG A 70 -8.60 -4.94 2.41
N TYR A 71 -8.01 -5.86 3.16
CA TYR A 71 -8.28 -7.30 3.05
C TYR A 71 -9.40 -7.79 3.96
N ARG A 72 -9.80 -7.00 4.96
CA ARG A 72 -10.83 -7.36 5.95
C ARG A 72 -12.22 -6.96 5.49
N GLY A 73 -13.17 -7.85 5.73
CA GLY A 73 -14.61 -7.61 5.54
C GLY A 73 -15.46 -7.81 6.79
N HIS A 74 -14.86 -8.07 7.96
CA HIS A 74 -15.58 -8.13 9.23
C HIS A 74 -14.70 -7.68 10.41
N TRP A 75 -15.35 -7.17 11.46
CA TRP A 75 -14.70 -6.55 12.63
C TRP A 75 -15.47 -6.88 13.90
N TRP A 76 -14.77 -7.36 14.91
CA TRP A 76 -15.34 -7.60 16.24
C TRP A 76 -15.65 -6.28 16.95
N SER A 77 -16.77 -6.25 17.68
CA SER A 77 -16.97 -5.22 18.69
C SER A 77 -15.95 -5.39 19.82
N PRO A 78 -15.50 -4.30 20.47
CA PRO A 78 -14.53 -4.37 21.56
C PRO A 78 -14.98 -5.27 22.71
N ASP A 79 -16.29 -5.33 22.98
CA ASP A 79 -16.89 -6.16 24.01
C ASP A 79 -17.12 -7.63 23.59
N SER A 80 -16.70 -8.03 22.38
CA SER A 80 -16.83 -9.38 21.84
C SER A 80 -18.28 -9.90 21.69
N ARG A 81 -19.29 -9.01 21.67
CA ARG A 81 -20.72 -9.37 21.58
C ARG A 81 -21.33 -9.21 20.19
N HIS A 82 -20.71 -8.42 19.32
CA HIS A 82 -21.21 -8.14 17.99
C HIS A 82 -20.10 -8.25 16.95
N LEU A 83 -20.52 -8.44 15.70
CA LEU A 83 -19.67 -8.34 14.52
C LEU A 83 -20.27 -7.30 13.58
N LEU A 84 -19.43 -6.41 13.09
CA LEU A 84 -19.71 -5.61 11.91
C LEU A 84 -19.19 -6.42 10.74
N TYR A 85 -19.99 -6.59 9.70
CA TYR A 85 -19.60 -7.34 8.51
C TYR A 85 -20.03 -6.62 7.25
N GLN A 86 -19.24 -6.84 6.21
CA GLN A 86 -19.51 -6.39 4.86
C GLN A 86 -20.36 -7.42 4.13
N ARG A 87 -21.53 -7.00 3.64
CA ARG A 87 -22.23 -7.70 2.56
C ARG A 87 -21.73 -7.12 1.25
N ASN A 88 -21.13 -7.97 0.42
CA ASN A 88 -20.60 -7.64 -0.87
C ASN A 88 -21.43 -8.34 -1.96
N ASP A 89 -22.05 -7.58 -2.86
CA ASP A 89 -22.83 -8.12 -3.98
C ASP A 89 -22.18 -7.77 -5.32
N THR A 90 -21.72 -8.81 -5.99
CA THR A 90 -20.98 -8.71 -7.25
C THR A 90 -21.82 -9.12 -8.46
N SER A 91 -23.12 -9.34 -8.30
CA SER A 91 -24.01 -9.82 -9.39
C SER A 91 -24.02 -8.89 -10.61
N ALA A 92 -23.93 -7.58 -10.36
CA ALA A 92 -23.87 -6.52 -11.39
C ALA A 92 -22.45 -6.22 -11.90
N VAL A 93 -21.41 -6.78 -11.27
CA VAL A 93 -20.02 -6.66 -11.74
C VAL A 93 -19.83 -7.60 -12.91
N GLU A 94 -19.17 -7.16 -13.96
CA GLU A 94 -18.95 -7.99 -15.14
C GLU A 94 -18.10 -9.22 -14.82
N MET A 95 -18.39 -10.32 -15.53
CA MET A 95 -17.64 -11.56 -15.46
C MET A 95 -16.61 -11.58 -16.58
N LEU A 96 -15.33 -11.73 -16.22
CA LEU A 96 -14.24 -12.00 -17.16
C LEU A 96 -13.83 -13.47 -17.07
N TYR A 97 -13.32 -13.98 -18.19
CA TYR A 97 -12.88 -15.37 -18.32
C TYR A 97 -11.43 -15.39 -18.74
N ALA A 98 -10.58 -16.02 -17.94
CA ALA A 98 -9.15 -16.16 -18.22
C ALA A 98 -8.79 -17.64 -18.37
N SER A 99 -8.31 -18.02 -19.56
CA SER A 99 -7.77 -19.36 -19.80
C SER A 99 -6.33 -19.45 -19.32
N ASN A 100 -5.96 -20.59 -18.73
CA ASN A 100 -4.56 -20.89 -18.47
C ASN A 100 -3.93 -21.52 -19.73
N PRO A 101 -2.99 -20.85 -20.42
CA PRO A 101 -2.38 -21.41 -21.62
C PRO A 101 -1.52 -22.66 -21.34
N ALA A 102 -1.14 -22.91 -20.09
CA ALA A 102 -0.44 -24.13 -19.70
C ALA A 102 -1.37 -25.36 -19.57
N THR A 103 -2.66 -25.15 -19.39
CA THR A 103 -3.71 -26.19 -19.31
C THR A 103 -4.90 -25.82 -20.22
N PRO A 104 -4.69 -25.74 -21.55
CA PRO A 104 -5.70 -25.24 -22.49
C PRO A 104 -6.97 -26.10 -22.57
N GLU A 105 -6.94 -27.33 -22.05
CA GLU A 105 -8.07 -28.23 -21.92
C GLU A 105 -9.02 -27.89 -20.77
N GLU A 106 -8.58 -27.08 -19.79
CA GLU A 106 -9.42 -26.64 -18.67
C GLU A 106 -10.33 -25.48 -19.09
N ALA A 107 -11.55 -25.47 -18.53
CA ALA A 107 -12.46 -24.34 -18.73
C ALA A 107 -11.81 -23.05 -18.17
N PRO A 108 -12.03 -21.88 -18.81
CA PRO A 108 -11.45 -20.64 -18.33
C PRO A 108 -11.95 -20.29 -16.94
N HIS A 109 -11.05 -19.73 -16.12
CA HIS A 109 -11.39 -19.23 -14.80
C HIS A 109 -12.27 -17.98 -14.93
N ALA A 110 -13.44 -18.02 -14.29
CA ALA A 110 -14.39 -16.92 -14.25
C ALA A 110 -14.10 -16.02 -13.04
N SER A 111 -13.98 -14.70 -13.24
CA SER A 111 -13.76 -13.73 -12.17
C SER A 111 -14.60 -12.46 -12.35
N ARG A 112 -15.20 -11.99 -11.27
CA ARG A 112 -15.89 -10.69 -11.22
C ARG A 112 -14.84 -9.58 -11.17
N TYR A 113 -14.78 -8.75 -12.21
CA TYR A 113 -13.74 -7.73 -12.33
C TYR A 113 -14.34 -6.39 -12.80
N PRO A 114 -14.36 -5.35 -11.97
CA PRO A 114 -14.98 -4.08 -12.32
C PRO A 114 -14.02 -3.23 -13.16
N ARG A 115 -14.10 -3.29 -14.49
CA ARG A 115 -13.29 -2.42 -15.35
C ARG A 115 -13.69 -0.95 -15.23
N ALA A 116 -12.76 -0.06 -15.56
CA ALA A 116 -12.98 1.38 -15.61
C ALA A 116 -14.29 1.76 -16.33
N GLY A 117 -15.10 2.61 -15.71
CA GLY A 117 -16.41 3.03 -16.22
C GLY A 117 -17.55 2.02 -16.04
N ARG A 118 -17.28 0.82 -15.51
CA ARG A 118 -18.30 -0.21 -15.23
C ARG A 118 -18.77 -0.18 -13.77
N THR A 119 -19.66 -1.10 -13.44
CA THR A 119 -20.29 -1.19 -12.12
C THR A 119 -19.31 -1.81 -11.12
N ASN A 120 -19.14 -1.16 -9.96
CA ASN A 120 -18.47 -1.75 -8.79
C ASN A 120 -19.43 -2.65 -8.02
N ALA A 121 -18.90 -3.44 -7.10
CA ALA A 121 -19.73 -4.25 -6.22
C ALA A 121 -20.63 -3.35 -5.33
N ASP A 122 -21.86 -3.81 -5.04
CA ASP A 122 -22.72 -3.14 -4.05
C ASP A 122 -22.31 -3.56 -2.64
N VAL A 123 -21.64 -2.64 -1.95
CA VAL A 123 -21.12 -2.84 -0.60
C VAL A 123 -22.10 -2.29 0.42
N LYS A 124 -22.40 -3.07 1.45
CA LYS A 124 -23.17 -2.69 2.65
C LYS A 124 -22.46 -3.16 3.90
N LEU A 125 -22.70 -2.49 5.02
CA LEU A 125 -22.24 -2.93 6.33
C LEU A 125 -23.44 -3.25 7.23
N GLY A 126 -23.36 -4.37 7.94
CA GLY A 126 -24.34 -4.80 8.91
C GLY A 126 -23.71 -5.11 10.26
N VAL A 127 -24.36 -4.75 11.34
CA VAL A 127 -24.02 -5.16 12.71
C VAL A 127 -24.92 -6.34 13.09
N ILE A 128 -24.32 -7.43 13.56
CA ILE A 128 -25.04 -8.62 14.00
C ILE A 128 -24.53 -9.10 15.36
N SER A 129 -25.42 -9.61 16.21
CA SER A 129 -25.05 -10.28 17.44
C SER A 129 -24.32 -11.59 17.15
N VAL A 130 -23.33 -11.93 17.98
CA VAL A 130 -22.61 -13.21 17.87
C VAL A 130 -23.48 -14.42 18.21
N GLU A 131 -24.65 -14.18 18.83
CA GLU A 131 -25.68 -15.19 19.06
C GLU A 131 -26.62 -15.37 17.85
N GLY A 132 -26.46 -14.57 16.80
CA GLY A 132 -27.36 -14.47 15.65
C GLY A 132 -28.52 -13.50 15.89
N GLY A 133 -29.45 -13.44 14.95
CA GLY A 133 -30.62 -12.54 14.99
C GLY A 133 -30.66 -11.58 13.80
N GLU A 134 -31.44 -10.51 13.94
CA GLU A 134 -31.57 -9.50 12.90
C GLU A 134 -30.29 -8.66 12.76
N THR A 135 -29.98 -8.27 11.53
CA THR A 135 -28.87 -7.36 11.22
C THR A 135 -29.33 -5.92 11.30
N THR A 136 -28.62 -5.09 12.06
CA THR A 136 -28.74 -3.63 11.99
C THR A 136 -27.88 -3.11 10.84
N TRP A 137 -28.49 -2.63 9.78
CA TRP A 137 -27.78 -2.11 8.61
C TRP A 137 -27.27 -0.69 8.85
N VAL A 138 -26.01 -0.45 8.48
CA VAL A 138 -25.41 0.90 8.55
C VAL A 138 -25.85 1.73 7.35
N ASP A 139 -26.36 2.93 7.62
CA ASP A 139 -26.88 3.86 6.63
C ASP A 139 -25.88 5.01 6.37
N TRP A 140 -25.23 4.98 5.21
CA TRP A 140 -24.41 6.07 4.69
C TRP A 140 -24.71 6.33 3.21
N GLU A 141 -24.23 7.47 2.69
CA GLU A 141 -24.43 7.91 1.31
C GLU A 141 -23.64 7.06 0.27
N ARG A 142 -23.90 5.74 0.20
CA ARG A 142 -23.20 4.74 -0.63
C ARG A 142 -23.20 5.05 -2.12
N ALA A 143 -24.24 5.72 -2.61
CA ALA A 143 -24.31 6.16 -4.01
C ALA A 143 -23.29 7.27 -4.32
N VAL A 144 -22.93 8.10 -3.32
CA VAL A 144 -21.93 9.17 -3.43
C VAL A 144 -20.54 8.63 -3.10
N PHE A 145 -20.43 7.81 -2.05
CA PHE A 145 -19.19 7.22 -1.55
C PHE A 145 -19.25 5.68 -1.64
N PRO A 146 -19.06 5.11 -2.86
CA PRO A 146 -19.15 3.67 -3.07
C PRO A 146 -17.96 2.90 -2.52
N TYR A 147 -16.82 3.56 -2.27
CA TYR A 147 -15.60 2.90 -1.79
C TYR A 147 -15.53 2.96 -0.27
N LEU A 148 -15.57 1.79 0.37
CA LEU A 148 -15.23 1.64 1.79
C LEU A 148 -13.73 1.36 1.89
N ALA A 149 -12.96 2.36 2.30
CA ALA A 149 -11.49 2.28 2.34
C ALA A 149 -10.98 1.68 3.65
N ALA A 150 -11.55 2.08 4.80
CA ALA A 150 -11.14 1.58 6.11
C ALA A 150 -12.32 1.51 7.09
N VAL A 151 -12.18 0.66 8.10
CA VAL A 151 -13.13 0.51 9.21
C VAL A 151 -12.34 0.35 10.49
N THR A 152 -12.66 1.15 11.50
CA THR A 152 -12.02 1.11 12.82
C THR A 152 -13.07 0.90 13.90
N TRP A 153 -12.95 -0.18 14.67
CA TRP A 153 -13.78 -0.47 15.84
C TRP A 153 -12.89 -0.87 17.01
N SER A 154 -12.60 0.10 17.86
CA SER A 154 -11.67 -0.06 18.99
C SER A 154 -12.36 0.30 20.30
N GLU A 155 -11.85 -0.24 21.41
CA GLU A 155 -12.33 0.11 22.74
C GLU A 155 -12.16 1.62 23.00
N GLY A 156 -13.14 2.23 23.66
CA GLY A 156 -13.12 3.67 23.98
C GLY A 156 -13.32 4.62 22.80
N ALA A 157 -13.29 4.14 21.55
CA ALA A 157 -13.43 4.95 20.34
C ALA A 157 -14.78 4.71 19.63
N PRO A 158 -15.29 5.70 18.87
CA PRO A 158 -16.43 5.48 17.99
C PRO A 158 -16.09 4.44 16.90
N LEU A 159 -17.06 3.61 16.53
CA LEU A 159 -16.99 2.84 15.29
C LEU A 159 -16.95 3.82 14.12
N THR A 160 -15.93 3.73 13.27
CA THR A 160 -15.76 4.64 12.14
C THR A 160 -15.52 3.96 10.81
N LEU A 161 -15.96 4.64 9.74
CA LEU A 161 -15.80 4.24 8.34
C LEU A 161 -15.06 5.35 7.60
N LEU A 162 -13.99 5.01 6.88
CA LEU A 162 -13.42 5.88 5.85
C LEU A 162 -14.05 5.51 4.51
N VAL A 163 -14.78 6.44 3.91
CA VAL A 163 -15.45 6.25 2.62
C VAL A 163 -14.99 7.28 1.60
N GLN A 164 -14.86 6.88 0.34
CA GLN A 164 -14.33 7.71 -0.73
C GLN A 164 -15.27 7.74 -1.95
N ASP A 165 -15.37 8.90 -2.60
CA ASP A 165 -16.18 9.06 -3.79
C ASP A 165 -15.56 8.33 -4.99
N ARG A 166 -16.36 8.05 -6.02
CA ARG A 166 -15.88 7.28 -7.19
C ARG A 166 -14.67 7.91 -7.88
N ARG A 167 -14.59 9.25 -7.90
CA ARG A 167 -13.49 9.99 -8.52
C ARG A 167 -12.28 10.14 -7.61
N GLN A 168 -12.41 9.75 -6.35
CA GLN A 168 -11.33 9.73 -5.37
C GLN A 168 -10.77 11.12 -5.12
N LYS A 169 -11.67 12.10 -5.09
CA LYS A 169 -11.39 13.51 -4.83
C LYS A 169 -11.97 13.97 -3.51
N VAL A 170 -12.86 13.19 -2.91
CA VAL A 170 -13.49 13.46 -1.63
C VAL A 170 -13.51 12.17 -0.83
N GLU A 171 -13.03 12.24 0.41
CA GLU A 171 -13.21 11.17 1.38
C GLU A 171 -13.80 11.72 2.67
N ARG A 172 -14.49 10.85 3.40
CA ARG A 172 -15.12 11.18 4.68
C ARG A 172 -14.81 10.10 5.70
N LEU A 173 -14.43 10.55 6.89
CA LEU A 173 -14.46 9.74 8.09
C LEU A 173 -15.84 9.89 8.74
N LEU A 174 -16.60 8.81 8.80
CA LEU A 174 -17.94 8.75 9.38
C LEU A 174 -17.89 8.03 10.72
N ALA A 175 -18.61 8.52 11.73
CA ALA A 175 -18.95 7.74 12.91
C ALA A 175 -20.28 7.01 12.70
N VAL A 176 -20.35 5.78 13.20
CA VAL A 176 -21.52 4.90 13.13
C VAL A 176 -22.08 4.68 14.53
N ASP A 177 -23.40 4.83 14.67
CA ASP A 177 -24.13 4.30 15.82
C ASP A 177 -24.49 2.84 15.53
N ALA A 178 -23.78 1.90 16.17
CA ALA A 178 -23.97 0.47 15.95
C ALA A 178 -25.35 -0.06 16.38
N THR A 179 -26.13 0.70 17.17
CA THR A 179 -27.44 0.26 17.68
C THR A 179 -28.56 0.49 16.67
N ASN A 180 -28.46 1.54 15.86
CA ASN A 180 -29.50 1.94 14.90
C ASN A 180 -28.97 2.12 13.46
N GLY A 181 -27.66 2.01 13.26
CA GLY A 181 -27.01 2.09 11.95
C GLY A 181 -26.80 3.51 11.41
N THR A 182 -27.24 4.55 12.11
CA THR A 182 -27.10 5.94 11.61
C THR A 182 -25.64 6.39 11.58
N THR A 183 -25.32 7.27 10.63
CA THR A 183 -23.95 7.81 10.47
C THR A 183 -23.91 9.33 10.60
N ARG A 184 -22.77 9.85 11.06
CA ARG A 184 -22.45 11.29 11.05
C ARG A 184 -21.02 11.52 10.56
N THR A 185 -20.78 12.59 9.81
CA THR A 185 -19.43 12.94 9.35
C THR A 185 -18.60 13.51 10.50
N LEU A 186 -17.39 12.99 10.70
CA LEU A 186 -16.37 13.52 11.61
C LEU A 186 -15.37 14.40 10.87
N HIS A 187 -14.91 13.94 9.72
CA HIS A 187 -13.88 14.63 8.94
C HIS A 187 -14.15 14.44 7.44
N GLU A 188 -13.75 15.42 6.64
CA GLU A 188 -13.84 15.38 5.18
C GLU A 188 -12.55 15.96 4.59
N GLU A 189 -11.92 15.23 3.67
CA GLU A 189 -10.82 15.75 2.85
C GLU A 189 -11.23 15.87 1.39
N ARG A 190 -10.58 16.83 0.70
CA ARG A 190 -10.84 17.11 -0.70
C ARG A 190 -9.53 17.38 -1.44
N ASP A 191 -9.46 16.88 -2.66
CA ASP A 191 -8.40 17.22 -3.58
C ASP A 191 -8.93 17.55 -4.99
N ALA A 192 -8.32 18.54 -5.63
CA ALA A 192 -8.69 18.92 -6.99
C ALA A 192 -8.35 17.83 -8.04
N ILE A 193 -7.35 16.98 -7.76
CA ILE A 193 -6.86 15.96 -8.68
C ILE A 193 -7.24 14.56 -8.18
N TRP A 194 -6.66 14.09 -7.07
CA TRP A 194 -7.04 12.86 -6.37
C TRP A 194 -6.52 12.87 -4.92
N LEU A 195 -7.08 11.98 -4.10
CA LEU A 195 -6.63 11.65 -2.74
C LEU A 195 -5.96 10.28 -2.76
N ASN A 196 -4.82 10.17 -2.10
CA ASN A 196 -4.20 8.89 -1.80
C ASN A 196 -4.73 8.40 -0.45
N LEU A 197 -4.90 7.09 -0.30
CA LEU A 197 -5.30 6.47 0.97
C LEU A 197 -4.05 6.10 1.79
N ASP A 198 -4.13 6.28 3.10
CA ASP A 198 -3.15 5.75 4.05
C ASP A 198 -3.83 4.72 4.95
N ALA A 199 -3.47 3.44 4.75
CA ALA A 199 -4.06 2.33 5.49
C ALA A 199 -3.61 2.26 6.96
N SER A 200 -2.64 3.07 7.38
CA SER A 200 -2.14 3.11 8.76
C SER A 200 -2.99 3.98 9.70
N VAL A 201 -3.96 4.73 9.16
CA VAL A 201 -4.82 5.68 9.90
C VAL A 201 -6.30 5.53 9.49
N PRO A 202 -7.28 5.94 10.32
CA PRO A 202 -7.13 6.60 11.63
C PRO A 202 -6.74 5.64 12.75
N VAL A 203 -5.92 6.15 13.68
CA VAL A 203 -5.64 5.49 14.97
C VAL A 203 -6.15 6.37 16.09
N TYR A 204 -7.12 5.87 16.86
CA TYR A 204 -7.67 6.56 18.02
C TYR A 204 -6.75 6.42 19.23
N LEU A 205 -6.62 7.50 20.00
CA LEU A 205 -5.98 7.48 21.31
C LEU A 205 -6.92 6.85 22.35
N ALA A 206 -6.36 6.37 23.45
CA ALA A 206 -7.09 5.69 24.53
C ALA A 206 -8.17 6.57 25.18
N ASP A 207 -8.08 7.89 25.06
CA ASP A 207 -9.11 8.82 25.53
C ASP A 207 -10.40 8.80 24.68
N GLY A 208 -10.37 8.22 23.48
CA GLY A 208 -11.51 8.19 22.56
C GLY A 208 -11.93 9.56 22.00
N GLN A 209 -11.22 10.63 22.37
CA GLN A 209 -11.51 12.01 22.00
C GLN A 209 -10.57 12.53 20.92
N ARG A 210 -9.48 11.82 20.64
CA ARG A 210 -8.49 12.20 19.64
C ARG A 210 -8.09 11.04 18.75
N PHE A 211 -7.70 11.35 17.52
CA PHE A 211 -7.17 10.37 16.57
C PHE A 211 -6.04 10.96 15.72
N LEU A 212 -5.16 10.07 15.26
CA LEU A 212 -4.12 10.35 14.29
C LEU A 212 -4.66 10.22 12.87
N TRP A 213 -4.25 11.14 12.00
CA TRP A 213 -4.74 11.26 10.64
C TRP A 213 -3.62 11.69 9.70
N SER A 214 -3.58 11.11 8.50
CA SER A 214 -2.58 11.43 7.48
C SER A 214 -3.21 12.28 6.40
N THR A 215 -2.49 13.29 5.93
CA THR A 215 -3.00 14.23 4.91
C THR A 215 -1.90 14.71 3.98
N GLU A 216 -2.27 15.09 2.75
CA GLU A 216 -1.38 15.76 1.79
C GLU A 216 -1.76 17.23 1.54
N ARG A 217 -2.66 17.81 2.36
CA ARG A 217 -3.25 19.15 2.12
C ARG A 217 -2.20 20.25 1.95
N GLU A 218 -1.09 20.19 2.69
CA GLU A 218 0.02 21.17 2.61
C GLU A 218 1.09 20.80 1.57
N GLY A 219 0.75 19.94 0.60
CA GLY A 219 1.60 19.66 -0.55
C GLY A 219 2.51 18.44 -0.42
N ALA A 220 2.55 17.78 0.73
CA ALA A 220 3.13 16.45 0.91
C ALA A 220 2.49 15.77 2.14
N TRP A 221 2.70 14.47 2.27
CA TRP A 221 2.24 13.67 3.41
C TRP A 221 2.68 14.25 4.75
N GLN A 222 1.73 14.34 5.67
CA GLN A 222 1.91 14.74 7.07
C GLN A 222 1.02 13.89 7.97
N LEU A 223 1.45 13.73 9.22
CA LEU A 223 0.67 13.15 10.29
C LEU A 223 0.14 14.28 11.18
N GLU A 224 -1.15 14.25 11.46
CA GLU A 224 -1.86 15.19 12.32
C GLU A 224 -2.50 14.46 13.50
N LEU A 225 -2.61 15.17 14.62
CA LEU A 225 -3.48 14.81 15.72
C LEU A 225 -4.76 15.65 15.63
N ARG A 226 -5.91 15.00 15.64
CA ARG A 226 -7.23 15.64 15.52
C ARG A 226 -8.12 15.27 16.70
N HIS A 227 -9.06 16.15 17.04
CA HIS A 227 -10.17 15.81 17.92
C HIS A 227 -11.16 14.90 17.17
N VAL A 228 -11.99 14.16 17.91
CA VAL A 228 -13.01 13.26 17.37
C VAL A 228 -14.07 13.97 16.51
N ASP A 229 -14.22 15.29 16.65
CA ASP A 229 -15.05 16.12 15.78
C ASP A 229 -14.34 16.54 14.47
N GLY A 230 -13.14 16.03 14.25
CA GLY A 230 -12.30 16.29 13.10
C GLY A 230 -11.55 17.62 13.16
N SER A 231 -11.66 18.42 14.22
CA SER A 231 -10.87 19.66 14.34
C SER A 231 -9.38 19.36 14.60
N LEU A 232 -8.49 20.16 14.02
CA LEU A 232 -7.05 19.97 14.14
C LEU A 232 -6.58 20.33 15.56
N VAL A 233 -5.88 19.40 16.22
CA VAL A 233 -5.14 19.69 17.46
C VAL A 233 -3.76 20.25 17.10
N ARG A 234 -3.00 19.51 16.28
CA ARG A 234 -1.67 19.90 15.77
C ARG A 234 -1.21 18.98 14.65
N ALA A 235 -0.30 19.48 13.80
CA ALA A 235 0.53 18.63 12.95
C ALA A 235 1.69 18.06 13.77
N LEU A 236 1.94 16.75 13.65
CA LEU A 236 3.06 16.06 14.29
C LEU A 236 4.28 16.00 13.36
N THR A 237 4.06 15.96 12.04
CA THR A 237 5.13 16.04 11.05
C THR A 237 4.90 17.21 10.09
N SER A 238 5.99 17.80 9.58
CA SER A 238 5.93 18.83 8.54
C SER A 238 5.96 18.18 7.15
N PRO A 239 5.52 18.88 6.07
CA PRO A 239 5.59 18.33 4.72
C PRO A 239 7.02 17.99 4.30
N ALA A 240 8.00 18.76 4.79
CA ALA A 240 9.43 18.56 4.52
C ALA A 240 10.03 17.32 5.22
N ALA A 241 9.36 16.78 6.26
CA ALA A 241 9.83 15.58 6.94
C ALA A 241 9.74 14.33 6.03
N GLY A 242 8.89 14.37 4.99
CA GLY A 242 8.67 13.25 4.09
C GLY A 242 8.08 12.05 4.82
N TYR A 243 7.01 12.28 5.61
CA TYR A 243 6.24 11.24 6.29
C TYR A 243 5.71 10.20 5.27
N ARG A 244 5.68 8.94 5.69
CA ARG A 244 5.29 7.80 4.83
C ARG A 244 4.23 6.93 5.47
N GLU A 245 4.39 6.64 6.75
CA GLU A 245 3.58 5.65 7.44
C GLU A 245 3.67 5.85 8.96
N LEU A 246 2.54 5.65 9.65
CA LEU A 246 2.50 5.52 11.10
C LEU A 246 2.85 4.07 11.47
N LEU A 247 3.94 3.89 12.23
CA LEU A 247 4.41 2.56 12.63
C LEU A 247 3.82 2.12 13.97
N HIS A 248 3.69 3.05 14.92
CA HIS A 248 3.19 2.75 16.27
C HIS A 248 2.80 4.02 17.05
N VAL A 249 1.97 3.84 18.08
CA VAL A 249 1.61 4.87 19.06
C VAL A 249 1.91 4.31 20.45
N ASP A 250 2.79 4.99 21.18
CA ASP A 250 3.11 4.70 22.58
C ASP A 250 2.61 5.86 23.43
N GLU A 251 1.36 5.77 23.88
CA GLU A 251 0.72 6.83 24.68
C GLU A 251 1.33 6.96 26.08
N ASP A 252 1.78 5.84 26.65
CA ASP A 252 2.40 5.81 27.98
C ASP A 252 3.73 6.58 27.99
N ALA A 253 4.53 6.42 26.93
CA ALA A 253 5.76 7.19 26.75
C ALA A 253 5.51 8.58 26.11
N GLY A 254 4.33 8.81 25.53
CA GLY A 254 3.95 10.07 24.90
C GLY A 254 4.53 10.28 23.48
N PHE A 255 4.73 9.21 22.71
CA PHE A 255 5.33 9.26 21.37
C PHE A 255 4.49 8.55 20.30
N VAL A 256 4.63 9.01 19.06
CA VAL A 256 4.32 8.23 17.85
C VAL A 256 5.60 7.84 17.15
N TYR A 257 5.63 6.67 16.55
CA TYR A 257 6.72 6.19 15.72
C TYR A 257 6.29 6.21 14.27
N VAL A 258 7.12 6.77 13.40
CA VAL A 258 6.79 6.96 11.98
C VAL A 258 7.95 6.55 11.08
N ALA A 259 7.63 6.09 9.88
CA ALA A 259 8.57 6.04 8.78
C ALA A 259 8.58 7.40 8.07
N ALA A 260 9.75 8.03 7.96
CA ALA A 260 9.89 9.33 7.29
C ALA A 260 11.30 9.54 6.72
N SER A 261 11.39 10.29 5.62
CA SER A 261 12.66 10.82 5.10
C SER A 261 12.42 11.91 4.06
N ALA A 262 13.17 13.01 4.18
CA ALA A 262 13.24 14.05 3.15
C ALA A 262 13.93 13.58 1.86
N GLU A 263 14.76 12.53 1.94
CA GLU A 263 15.37 11.89 0.78
C GLU A 263 14.45 10.77 0.27
N ALA A 264 13.96 10.92 -0.96
CA ALA A 264 13.00 10.00 -1.58
C ALA A 264 13.53 8.55 -1.68
N THR A 265 14.85 8.37 -1.74
CA THR A 265 15.51 7.06 -1.89
C THR A 265 15.78 6.35 -0.57
N GLU A 266 15.43 6.92 0.59
CA GLU A 266 15.74 6.43 1.94
C GLU A 266 14.49 6.41 2.81
N ALA A 267 14.35 5.54 3.81
CA ALA A 267 13.27 5.59 4.80
C ALA A 267 13.86 5.42 6.18
N HIS A 268 13.53 6.27 7.16
CA HIS A 268 14.05 6.15 8.52
C HIS A 268 12.93 6.00 9.54
N VAL A 269 13.23 5.33 10.65
CA VAL A 269 12.36 5.27 11.82
C VAL A 269 12.61 6.50 12.68
N TRP A 270 11.55 7.25 12.95
CA TRP A 270 11.55 8.40 13.85
C TRP A 270 10.57 8.16 14.98
N ARG A 271 10.85 8.73 16.15
CA ARG A 271 9.84 8.97 17.18
C ARG A 271 9.54 10.46 17.27
N VAL A 272 8.27 10.80 17.42
CA VAL A 272 7.76 12.17 17.47
C VAL A 272 6.91 12.33 18.73
N PRO A 273 7.16 13.35 19.58
CA PRO A 273 6.32 13.57 20.76
C PRO A 273 4.86 13.81 20.37
N LEU A 274 3.91 13.12 21.01
CA LEU A 274 2.47 13.34 20.83
C LEU A 274 2.05 14.77 21.22
N ALA A 275 2.76 15.35 22.18
CA ALA A 275 2.60 16.75 22.58
C ALA A 275 3.20 17.74 21.56
N GLY A 276 3.75 17.29 20.44
CA GLY A 276 4.55 18.10 19.53
C GLY A 276 5.93 18.42 20.11
N GLY A 277 6.86 18.80 19.23
CA GLY A 277 8.25 19.07 19.57
C GLY A 277 9.21 18.47 18.55
N GLU A 278 10.48 18.35 18.93
CA GLU A 278 11.51 17.82 18.05
C GLU A 278 11.39 16.29 17.91
N ALA A 279 11.33 15.85 16.66
CA ALA A 279 11.40 14.44 16.30
C ALA A 279 12.83 13.91 16.48
N GLN A 280 12.94 12.63 16.86
CA GLN A 280 14.23 11.97 17.07
C GLN A 280 14.36 10.78 16.13
N ALA A 281 15.45 10.76 15.35
CA ALA A 281 15.77 9.64 14.49
C ALA A 281 16.26 8.46 15.33
N LEU A 282 15.69 7.27 15.10
CA LEU A 282 16.18 6.01 15.65
C LEU A 282 17.14 5.29 14.70
N THR A 283 17.12 5.67 13.43
CA THR A 283 18.00 5.15 12.38
C THR A 283 18.55 6.30 11.55
N THR A 284 19.85 6.27 11.25
CA THR A 284 20.55 7.41 10.62
C THR A 284 21.43 7.05 9.43
N THR A 285 21.68 5.76 9.18
CA THR A 285 22.47 5.33 8.02
C THR A 285 21.63 5.42 6.76
N PRO A 286 22.19 5.81 5.59
CA PRO A 286 21.42 5.84 4.36
C PRO A 286 20.92 4.46 3.94
N GLY A 287 19.60 4.29 3.81
CA GLY A 287 19.00 2.99 3.51
C GLY A 287 17.48 2.97 3.65
N GLN A 288 16.91 1.77 3.62
CA GLN A 288 15.52 1.53 3.99
C GLN A 288 15.46 0.99 5.42
N HIS A 289 14.75 1.69 6.29
CA HIS A 289 14.55 1.28 7.67
C HIS A 289 13.05 1.25 7.99
N GLY A 290 12.69 0.35 8.90
CA GLY A 290 11.33 0.21 9.41
C GLY A 290 11.35 -0.36 10.83
N ALA A 291 10.18 -0.45 11.46
CA ALA A 291 10.07 -1.06 12.78
C ALA A 291 8.75 -1.84 12.92
N THR A 292 8.79 -2.88 13.73
CA THR A 292 7.61 -3.66 14.12
C THR A 292 7.54 -3.72 15.64
N PHE A 293 6.38 -3.38 16.20
CA PHE A 293 6.16 -3.26 17.63
C PHE A 293 5.34 -4.43 18.13
N ALA A 294 5.64 -4.92 19.33
CA ALA A 294 4.86 -5.96 19.98
C ALA A 294 3.73 -5.36 20.81
N ASP A 295 2.51 -5.85 20.60
CA ASP A 295 1.31 -5.34 21.27
C ASP A 295 1.41 -5.39 22.81
N GLY A 296 0.99 -4.30 23.47
CA GLY A 296 0.93 -4.21 24.93
C GLY A 296 2.29 -4.28 25.65
N THR A 297 3.40 -4.06 24.95
CA THR A 297 4.75 -4.05 25.52
C THR A 297 5.58 -2.90 24.96
N ASN A 298 6.71 -2.59 25.60
CA ASN A 298 7.71 -1.64 25.07
C ASN A 298 8.76 -2.31 24.18
N VAL A 299 8.51 -3.53 23.69
CA VAL A 299 9.47 -4.28 22.86
C VAL A 299 9.16 -4.04 21.38
N PHE A 300 10.18 -3.71 20.61
CA PHE A 300 10.06 -3.58 19.16
C PHE A 300 11.34 -4.01 18.46
N VAL A 301 11.22 -4.29 17.16
CA VAL A 301 12.35 -4.65 16.31
C VAL A 301 12.49 -3.61 15.23
N THR A 302 13.65 -2.97 15.13
CA THR A 302 14.00 -2.17 13.95
C THR A 302 14.58 -3.08 12.88
N SER A 303 14.22 -2.84 11.63
CA SER A 303 14.83 -3.44 10.44
C SER A 303 15.63 -2.37 9.70
N SER A 304 16.81 -2.74 9.21
CA SER A 304 17.69 -1.84 8.47
C SER A 304 18.21 -2.54 7.22
N HIS A 305 18.05 -1.91 6.06
CA HIS A 305 18.63 -2.29 4.79
C HIS A 305 19.45 -1.13 4.23
N ASP A 306 20.74 -1.14 4.55
CA ASP A 306 21.67 -0.08 4.14
C ASP A 306 22.86 -0.67 3.36
N ALA A 307 23.94 0.10 3.24
CA ALA A 307 25.17 -0.32 2.55
C ALA A 307 25.85 -1.54 3.18
N GLU A 308 25.63 -1.81 4.48
CA GLU A 308 26.21 -2.96 5.16
C GLU A 308 25.36 -4.23 4.99
N GLY A 309 24.09 -4.08 4.59
CA GLY A 309 23.17 -5.18 4.31
C GLY A 309 21.93 -5.13 5.19
N LEU A 310 21.37 -6.31 5.51
CA LEU A 310 20.17 -6.44 6.32
C LEU A 310 20.50 -6.69 7.78
N ARG A 311 19.92 -5.91 8.69
CA ARG A 311 20.07 -6.05 10.14
C ARG A 311 18.74 -5.86 10.85
N TRP A 312 18.58 -6.59 11.96
CA TRP A 312 17.44 -6.48 12.85
C TRP A 312 17.92 -6.31 14.28
N GLU A 313 17.46 -5.25 14.93
CA GLU A 313 17.83 -4.93 16.31
C GLU A 313 16.57 -4.96 17.18
N ILE A 314 16.67 -5.65 18.31
CA ILE A 314 15.60 -5.73 19.30
C ILE A 314 15.82 -4.60 20.30
N HIS A 315 14.76 -3.85 20.56
CA HIS A 315 14.72 -2.75 21.53
C HIS A 315 13.71 -3.06 22.62
N ARG A 316 13.97 -2.56 23.83
CA ARG A 316 13.05 -2.54 24.96
C ARG A 316 13.02 -1.11 25.50
N GLY A 317 11.98 -0.36 25.17
CA GLY A 317 11.98 1.09 25.35
C GLY A 317 13.12 1.73 24.55
N GLU A 318 13.95 2.53 25.21
CA GLU A 318 15.09 3.19 24.56
C GLU A 318 16.36 2.31 24.49
N GLU A 319 16.35 1.16 25.15
CA GLU A 319 17.53 0.30 25.26
C GLU A 319 17.57 -0.76 24.16
N ARG A 320 18.74 -0.90 23.53
CA ARG A 320 19.03 -2.03 22.63
C ARG A 320 19.17 -3.32 23.46
N ALA A 321 18.22 -4.22 23.31
CA ALA A 321 18.18 -5.50 24.00
C ALA A 321 18.95 -6.62 23.27
N GLY A 322 19.17 -6.50 21.95
CA GLY A 322 19.92 -7.50 21.20
C GLY A 322 19.79 -7.36 19.69
N THR A 323 20.13 -8.44 18.97
CA THR A 323 19.97 -8.54 17.51
C THR A 323 19.29 -9.85 17.14
N LEU A 324 18.51 -9.84 16.06
CA LEU A 324 18.01 -11.06 15.43
C LEU A 324 18.99 -11.46 14.33
N ARG A 325 19.49 -12.69 14.40
CA ARG A 325 20.39 -13.23 13.38
C ARG A 325 19.62 -13.50 12.10
N SER A 326 20.10 -12.94 10.98
CA SER A 326 19.68 -13.37 9.65
C SER A 326 20.23 -14.76 9.35
N VAL A 327 19.36 -15.65 8.86
CA VAL A 327 19.75 -16.95 8.28
C VAL A 327 19.70 -16.95 6.76
N ALA A 328 19.43 -15.81 6.14
CA ALA A 328 19.43 -15.66 4.69
C ALA A 328 20.85 -15.81 4.14
N GLU A 329 20.96 -16.41 2.95
CA GLU A 329 22.22 -16.48 2.22
C GLU A 329 22.68 -15.06 1.85
N THR A 330 23.95 -14.78 2.09
CA THR A 330 24.56 -13.49 1.73
C THR A 330 25.21 -13.64 0.36
N PRO A 331 24.81 -12.85 -0.65
CA PRO A 331 25.47 -12.88 -1.95
C PRO A 331 26.98 -12.65 -1.81
N PRO A 332 27.84 -13.38 -2.54
CA PRO A 332 29.29 -13.28 -2.40
C PRO A 332 29.87 -11.99 -3.03
N PHE A 333 29.02 -11.07 -3.46
CA PHE A 333 29.36 -9.79 -4.06
C PHE A 333 28.40 -8.70 -3.61
N ALA A 334 28.82 -7.45 -3.70
CA ALA A 334 27.94 -6.30 -3.63
C ALA A 334 27.65 -5.79 -5.06
N PRO A 335 26.41 -5.42 -5.39
CA PRO A 335 26.10 -4.67 -6.59
C PRO A 335 26.98 -3.42 -6.73
N ASN A 336 27.51 -3.18 -7.93
CA ASN A 336 28.28 -2.00 -8.31
C ASN A 336 27.32 -0.87 -8.72
N VAL A 337 26.73 -0.22 -7.71
CA VAL A 337 25.67 0.77 -7.86
C VAL A 337 26.19 2.15 -7.50
N GLU A 338 26.01 3.11 -8.40
CA GLU A 338 26.19 4.53 -8.12
C GLU A 338 24.83 5.22 -8.05
N HIS A 339 24.53 5.84 -6.90
CA HIS A 339 23.35 6.68 -6.73
C HIS A 339 23.67 8.10 -7.16
N VAL A 340 22.85 8.67 -8.02
CA VAL A 340 23.06 10.02 -8.55
C VAL A 340 21.77 10.83 -8.60
N VAL A 341 21.94 12.15 -8.60
CA VAL A 341 20.89 13.12 -8.90
C VAL A 341 21.27 13.78 -10.22
N VAL A 342 20.35 13.83 -11.17
CA VAL A 342 20.62 14.28 -12.56
C VAL A 342 19.52 15.16 -13.13
N GLY A 343 19.91 16.04 -14.06
CA GLY A 343 19.03 16.95 -14.77
C GLY A 343 18.49 18.09 -13.90
N GLU A 344 17.81 19.05 -14.55
CA GLU A 344 17.29 20.25 -13.89
C GLU A 344 16.20 19.96 -12.84
N ARG A 345 15.52 18.81 -12.96
CA ARG A 345 14.45 18.38 -12.03
C ARG A 345 14.98 17.51 -10.88
N GLU A 346 16.29 17.35 -10.79
CA GLU A 346 16.96 16.57 -9.75
C GLU A 346 16.39 15.14 -9.68
N HIS A 347 16.35 14.44 -10.81
CA HIS A 347 15.88 13.06 -10.87
C HIS A 347 16.82 12.15 -10.08
N ARG A 348 16.24 11.30 -9.24
CA ARG A 348 17.00 10.28 -8.51
C ARG A 348 17.23 9.14 -9.47
N ALA A 349 18.47 8.69 -9.58
CA ALA A 349 18.84 7.62 -10.49
C ALA A 349 19.89 6.67 -9.90
N LEU A 350 19.90 5.45 -10.45
CA LEU A 350 20.90 4.41 -10.24
C LEU A 350 21.66 4.20 -11.53
N VAL A 351 22.98 4.05 -11.43
CA VAL A 351 23.83 3.52 -12.49
C VAL A 351 24.48 2.25 -11.97
N VAL A 352 24.09 1.12 -12.52
CA VAL A 352 24.62 -0.20 -12.15
C VAL A 352 25.56 -0.67 -13.25
N ARG A 353 26.84 -0.81 -12.90
CA ARG A 353 27.89 -1.22 -13.84
C ARG A 353 28.15 -2.73 -13.72
N PRO A 354 28.63 -3.39 -14.78
CA PRO A 354 29.09 -4.77 -14.69
C PRO A 354 30.16 -4.95 -13.60
N ARG A 355 30.27 -6.13 -12.99
CA ARG A 355 31.34 -6.40 -12.02
C ARG A 355 32.74 -6.37 -12.65
N ASP A 356 32.85 -6.65 -13.94
CA ASP A 356 34.06 -6.58 -14.76
C ASP A 356 34.16 -5.26 -15.55
N PHE A 357 33.56 -4.18 -15.03
CA PHE A 357 33.52 -2.88 -15.70
C PHE A 357 34.91 -2.36 -16.08
N ASP A 358 35.06 -2.07 -17.36
CA ASP A 358 36.21 -1.39 -17.96
C ASP A 358 35.80 0.03 -18.40
N PRO A 359 36.37 1.09 -17.80
CA PRO A 359 36.03 2.48 -18.11
C PRO A 359 36.46 2.94 -19.51
N SER A 360 37.29 2.17 -20.22
CA SER A 360 37.69 2.48 -21.61
C SER A 360 36.65 2.06 -22.65
N ARG A 361 35.64 1.27 -22.25
CA ARG A 361 34.59 0.76 -23.11
C ARG A 361 33.31 1.58 -22.99
N ARG A 362 32.55 1.64 -24.09
CA ARG A 362 31.17 2.14 -24.08
C ARG A 362 30.18 0.97 -24.08
N TYR A 363 29.22 1.02 -23.19
CA TYR A 363 28.25 -0.04 -22.94
C TYR A 363 26.87 0.33 -23.48
N PRO A 364 26.14 -0.61 -24.10
CA PRO A 364 24.72 -0.42 -24.33
C PRO A 364 24.01 -0.18 -22.98
N VAL A 365 23.00 0.68 -23.00
CA VAL A 365 22.26 1.07 -21.80
C VAL A 365 20.98 0.26 -21.71
N LEU A 366 20.70 -0.32 -20.54
CA LEU A 366 19.41 -0.92 -20.24
C LEU A 366 18.68 -0.07 -19.21
N LEU A 367 17.61 0.60 -19.62
CA LEU A 367 16.70 1.28 -18.71
C LEU A 367 15.77 0.25 -18.04
N SER A 368 16.03 -0.03 -16.75
CA SER A 368 15.16 -0.83 -15.88
C SER A 368 14.14 0.09 -15.22
N VAL A 369 12.87 0.02 -15.66
CA VAL A 369 11.86 1.05 -15.37
C VAL A 369 10.62 0.49 -14.70
N TYR A 370 10.00 1.32 -13.86
CA TYR A 370 8.59 1.20 -13.51
C TYR A 370 7.86 2.49 -13.91
N ALA A 371 8.25 3.65 -13.37
CA ALA A 371 7.75 4.98 -13.73
C ALA A 371 6.22 5.20 -13.61
N GLY A 372 5.52 4.29 -12.92
CA GLY A 372 4.11 4.41 -12.59
C GLY A 372 3.86 5.00 -11.20
N PRO A 373 2.63 5.49 -10.93
CA PRO A 373 2.23 5.95 -9.61
C PRO A 373 2.29 4.81 -8.57
N GLY A 374 2.43 5.20 -7.30
CA GLY A 374 2.47 4.26 -6.18
C GLY A 374 3.77 3.45 -6.02
N TYR A 375 4.78 3.67 -6.87
CA TYR A 375 6.03 2.89 -6.81
C TYR A 375 7.27 3.76 -6.92
N VAL A 376 8.28 3.42 -6.13
CA VAL A 376 9.61 4.06 -6.11
C VAL A 376 10.65 3.03 -6.53
N LYS A 377 11.29 3.24 -7.67
CA LYS A 377 12.28 2.31 -8.24
C LYS A 377 13.66 2.52 -7.63
N VAL A 378 14.03 3.76 -7.37
CA VAL A 378 15.36 4.17 -6.91
C VAL A 378 15.36 4.21 -5.39
N ARG A 379 15.98 3.20 -4.77
CA ARG A 379 16.06 3.06 -3.30
C ARG A 379 17.46 2.65 -2.89
N LYS A 380 17.96 3.20 -1.78
CA LYS A 380 19.25 2.85 -1.18
C LYS A 380 19.13 1.57 -0.36
N GLY A 381 20.06 0.65 -0.57
CA GLY A 381 20.19 -0.60 0.19
C GLY A 381 21.00 -1.64 -0.59
N ARG A 382 21.98 -2.28 0.06
CA ARG A 382 23.02 -3.13 -0.58
C ARG A 382 22.48 -4.20 -1.53
N TYR A 383 21.30 -4.74 -1.26
CA TYR A 383 20.76 -5.92 -1.95
C TYR A 383 19.52 -5.60 -2.80
N LEU A 384 19.14 -4.32 -2.92
CA LEU A 384 17.95 -3.93 -3.69
C LEU A 384 18.17 -4.03 -5.21
N GLN A 385 19.42 -3.96 -5.66
CA GLN A 385 19.80 -3.96 -7.08
C GLN A 385 20.42 -5.28 -7.55
N LEU A 386 20.14 -6.41 -6.90
CA LEU A 386 20.72 -7.71 -7.31
C LEU A 386 20.29 -8.10 -8.73
N ARG A 387 19.05 -7.83 -9.11
CA ARG A 387 18.55 -8.12 -10.46
C ARG A 387 19.18 -7.19 -11.50
N GLU A 388 19.26 -5.91 -11.20
CA GLU A 388 19.92 -4.91 -12.04
C GLU A 388 21.42 -5.21 -12.19
N GLN A 389 22.09 -5.72 -11.14
CA GLN A 389 23.47 -6.19 -11.24
C GLN A 389 23.59 -7.40 -12.16
N TRP A 390 22.70 -8.39 -12.03
CA TRP A 390 22.70 -9.55 -12.91
C TRP A 390 22.53 -9.14 -14.38
N GLN A 391 21.66 -8.17 -14.66
CA GLN A 391 21.48 -7.58 -15.99
C GLN A 391 22.74 -6.85 -16.46
N ALA A 392 23.39 -6.07 -15.60
CA ALA A 392 24.63 -5.36 -15.95
C ALA A 392 25.74 -6.36 -16.32
N ASP A 393 25.86 -7.45 -15.57
CA ASP A 393 26.82 -8.53 -15.84
C ASP A 393 26.58 -9.25 -17.18
N GLN A 394 25.42 -9.05 -17.84
CA GLN A 394 25.19 -9.52 -19.22
C GLN A 394 25.78 -8.59 -20.30
N GLY A 395 26.54 -7.55 -19.91
CA GLY A 395 27.24 -6.63 -20.82
C GLY A 395 26.55 -5.28 -21.01
N PHE A 396 25.72 -4.85 -20.07
CA PHE A 396 25.02 -3.55 -20.09
C PHE A 396 25.52 -2.65 -18.96
N VAL A 397 25.34 -1.34 -19.13
CA VAL A 397 25.17 -0.46 -17.96
C VAL A 397 23.67 -0.30 -17.74
N VAL A 398 23.19 -0.69 -16.56
CA VAL A 398 21.76 -0.65 -16.22
C VAL A 398 21.46 0.64 -15.49
N VAL A 399 20.43 1.35 -15.92
CA VAL A 399 20.00 2.59 -15.28
C VAL A 399 18.56 2.46 -14.78
N SER A 400 18.26 3.13 -13.68
CA SER A 400 16.91 3.26 -13.15
C SER A 400 16.70 4.68 -12.68
N ILE A 401 15.56 5.28 -12.99
CA ILE A 401 15.28 6.69 -12.73
C ILE A 401 13.86 6.82 -12.19
N ASP A 402 13.66 7.64 -11.16
CA ASP A 402 12.33 8.07 -10.71
C ASP A 402 12.05 9.50 -11.20
N GLY A 403 10.95 9.63 -11.96
CA GLY A 403 10.45 10.88 -12.54
C GLY A 403 9.14 11.33 -11.92
N ARG A 404 8.55 12.39 -12.46
CA ARG A 404 7.22 12.87 -12.04
C ARG A 404 6.18 11.75 -12.18
N GLY A 405 5.25 11.69 -11.24
CA GLY A 405 4.31 10.58 -11.08
C GLY A 405 4.67 9.59 -9.98
N THR A 406 5.95 9.48 -9.59
CA THR A 406 6.37 8.58 -8.50
C THR A 406 6.13 9.20 -7.11
N PRO A 407 5.97 8.40 -6.05
CA PRO A 407 5.82 8.89 -4.67
C PRO A 407 7.05 9.63 -4.10
N HIS A 408 6.91 10.12 -2.86
CA HIS A 408 7.96 10.70 -2.00
C HIS A 408 8.64 11.98 -2.50
N ARG A 409 8.04 12.67 -3.48
CA ARG A 409 8.47 13.99 -3.98
C ARG A 409 7.40 15.07 -3.83
N GLY A 410 6.35 14.77 -3.07
CA GLY A 410 5.24 15.66 -2.79
C GLY A 410 4.10 15.58 -3.80
N ARG A 411 2.97 16.15 -3.38
CA ARG A 411 1.67 16.17 -4.03
C ARG A 411 1.73 16.59 -5.50
N ALA A 412 2.40 17.70 -5.79
CA ALA A 412 2.48 18.25 -7.15
C ALA A 412 3.32 17.38 -8.09
N TRP A 413 4.36 16.72 -7.57
CA TRP A 413 5.21 15.82 -8.35
C TRP A 413 4.45 14.57 -8.77
N GLU A 414 3.74 13.94 -7.83
CA GLU A 414 2.94 12.75 -8.11
C GLU A 414 1.78 13.07 -9.08
N ARG A 415 1.14 14.24 -8.91
CA ARG A 415 -0.05 14.64 -9.69
C ARG A 415 0.24 15.22 -11.06
N ALA A 416 1.50 15.35 -11.44
CA ALA A 416 1.89 15.81 -12.76
C ALA A 416 1.41 14.88 -13.91
N ILE A 417 1.03 13.64 -13.59
CA ILE A 417 0.55 12.64 -14.56
C ILE A 417 -0.97 12.61 -14.73
N ALA A 418 -1.70 13.53 -14.08
CA ALA A 418 -3.16 13.50 -14.06
C ALA A 418 -3.77 13.60 -15.48
N GLY A 419 -4.56 12.59 -15.84
CA GLY A 419 -5.18 12.45 -17.16
C GLY A 419 -4.22 11.99 -18.28
N ASN A 420 -2.93 11.79 -17.97
CA ASN A 420 -1.94 11.27 -18.91
C ASN A 420 -0.77 10.64 -18.15
N VAL A 421 -0.88 9.33 -17.93
CA VAL A 421 0.11 8.55 -17.19
C VAL A 421 1.41 8.29 -17.95
N ILE A 422 1.59 8.74 -19.20
CA ILE A 422 2.78 8.36 -20.01
C ILE A 422 3.65 9.52 -20.47
N ASP A 423 3.09 10.63 -20.93
CA ASP A 423 3.92 11.64 -21.61
C ASP A 423 4.90 12.33 -20.67
N VAL A 424 4.46 12.66 -19.46
CA VAL A 424 5.32 13.27 -18.44
C VAL A 424 6.40 12.30 -17.95
N PRO A 425 6.08 11.06 -17.51
CA PRO A 425 7.11 10.10 -17.12
C PRO A 425 8.09 9.78 -18.25
N LEU A 426 7.62 9.66 -19.50
CA LEU A 426 8.49 9.36 -20.63
C LEU A 426 9.47 10.50 -20.93
N ALA A 427 9.01 11.75 -20.89
CA ALA A 427 9.88 12.91 -21.04
C ALA A 427 10.97 12.94 -19.95
N ASP A 428 10.59 12.71 -18.68
CA ASP A 428 11.53 12.71 -17.56
C ASP A 428 12.61 11.62 -17.69
N GLN A 429 12.25 10.42 -18.17
CA GLN A 429 13.21 9.35 -18.40
C GLN A 429 14.21 9.70 -19.51
N VAL A 430 13.75 10.36 -20.59
CA VAL A 430 14.64 10.80 -21.66
C VAL A 430 15.57 11.93 -21.21
N ASP A 431 15.04 12.95 -20.53
CA ASP A 431 15.83 14.07 -20.00
C ASP A 431 16.91 13.56 -19.03
N ALA A 432 16.55 12.65 -18.13
CA ALA A 432 17.49 12.04 -17.19
C ALA A 432 18.54 11.14 -17.88
N LEU A 433 18.16 10.37 -18.91
CA LEU A 433 19.10 9.58 -19.71
C LEU A 433 20.14 10.47 -20.42
N GLN A 434 19.71 11.61 -20.96
CA GLN A 434 20.62 12.57 -21.59
C GLN A 434 21.60 13.15 -20.56
N ALA A 435 21.11 13.61 -19.42
CA ALA A 435 21.96 14.12 -18.33
C ALA A 435 22.94 13.05 -17.78
N LEU A 436 22.51 11.79 -17.73
CA LEU A 436 23.40 10.67 -17.39
C LEU A 436 24.49 10.48 -18.44
N GLY A 437 24.17 10.52 -19.74
CA GLY A 437 25.15 10.37 -20.81
C GLY A 437 26.18 11.50 -20.87
N GLU A 438 25.80 12.72 -20.48
CA GLU A 438 26.74 13.84 -20.31
C GLU A 438 27.70 13.61 -19.15
N ARG A 439 27.22 13.03 -18.05
CA ARG A 439 28.02 12.75 -16.85
C ARG A 439 28.89 11.48 -16.97
N PHE A 440 28.43 10.48 -17.71
CA PHE A 440 29.03 9.15 -17.79
C PHE A 440 29.29 8.77 -19.26
N PRO A 441 30.48 9.10 -19.80
CA PRO A 441 30.84 8.84 -21.21
C PRO A 441 30.79 7.36 -21.62
N GLU A 442 30.87 6.44 -20.64
CA GLU A 442 30.73 5.00 -20.86
C GLU A 442 29.31 4.60 -21.32
N LEU A 443 28.29 5.44 -21.12
CA LEU A 443 26.92 5.17 -21.58
C LEU A 443 26.83 5.40 -23.10
N ASP A 444 26.55 4.33 -23.83
CA ASP A 444 26.25 4.41 -25.27
C ASP A 444 24.76 4.69 -25.49
N LEU A 445 24.39 5.98 -25.47
CA LEU A 445 23.02 6.42 -25.75
C LEU A 445 22.55 6.15 -27.19
N GLY A 446 23.43 5.69 -28.09
CA GLY A 446 23.02 5.16 -29.40
C GLY A 446 22.35 3.79 -29.30
N ARG A 447 22.54 3.07 -28.18
CA ARG A 447 22.06 1.70 -27.94
C ARG A 447 21.35 1.58 -26.59
N VAL A 448 20.19 2.23 -26.46
CA VAL A 448 19.34 2.15 -25.26
C VAL A 448 18.22 1.13 -25.46
N GLY A 449 18.16 0.11 -24.61
CA GLY A 449 16.99 -0.77 -24.45
C GLY A 449 16.20 -0.38 -23.20
N VAL A 450 14.91 -0.75 -23.15
CA VAL A 450 14.04 -0.51 -21.99
C VAL A 450 13.34 -1.80 -21.55
N LEU A 451 13.28 -2.05 -20.24
CA LEU A 451 12.70 -3.25 -19.65
C LEU A 451 11.86 -2.86 -18.43
N GLY A 452 10.62 -3.35 -18.38
CA GLY A 452 9.72 -3.12 -17.26
C GLY A 452 8.61 -4.15 -17.16
N TRP A 453 8.00 -4.22 -15.98
CA TRP A 453 6.89 -5.14 -15.65
C TRP A 453 5.66 -4.34 -15.20
N SER A 454 4.45 -4.86 -15.47
CA SER A 454 3.18 -4.16 -15.14
C SER A 454 3.14 -2.77 -15.79
N PHE A 455 2.99 -1.69 -15.02
CA PHE A 455 3.10 -0.32 -15.54
C PHE A 455 4.44 -0.08 -16.24
N GLY A 456 5.53 -0.63 -15.72
CA GLY A 456 6.84 -0.58 -16.39
C GLY A 456 6.83 -1.25 -17.77
N GLY A 457 6.02 -2.29 -17.96
CA GLY A 457 5.83 -2.94 -19.26
C GLY A 457 5.05 -2.05 -20.23
N TYR A 458 3.98 -1.40 -19.75
CA TYR A 458 3.28 -0.35 -20.51
C TYR A 458 4.25 0.77 -20.90
N PHE A 459 5.05 1.28 -19.95
CA PHE A 459 6.08 2.26 -20.21
C PHE A 459 7.07 1.78 -21.28
N SER A 460 7.59 0.56 -21.17
CA SER A 460 8.52 -0.01 -22.14
C SER A 460 7.95 -0.04 -23.55
N ALA A 461 6.70 -0.48 -23.72
CA ALA A 461 6.02 -0.48 -25.01
C ALA A 461 5.86 0.95 -25.55
N MET A 462 5.40 1.87 -24.72
CA MET A 462 5.19 3.26 -25.11
C MET A 462 6.50 3.99 -25.44
N ALA A 463 7.59 3.68 -24.74
CA ALA A 463 8.90 4.27 -24.97
C ALA A 463 9.42 4.00 -26.39
N VAL A 464 9.33 2.75 -26.88
CA VAL A 464 9.75 2.44 -28.26
C VAL A 464 8.76 2.93 -29.31
N LEU A 465 7.47 3.02 -28.99
CA LEU A 465 6.45 3.53 -29.92
C LEU A 465 6.53 5.05 -30.08
N ARG A 466 6.77 5.80 -28.99
CA ARG A 466 6.76 7.27 -28.99
C ARG A 466 8.14 7.89 -29.13
N ARG A 467 9.20 7.21 -28.69
CA ARG A 467 10.59 7.69 -28.74
C ARG A 467 11.56 6.67 -29.36
N PRO A 468 11.30 6.18 -30.60
CA PRO A 468 12.20 5.26 -31.29
C PRO A 468 13.56 5.90 -31.64
N ASP A 469 13.66 7.23 -31.55
CA ASP A 469 14.92 7.99 -31.64
C ASP A 469 15.85 7.72 -30.45
N VAL A 470 15.29 7.40 -29.28
CA VAL A 470 16.04 7.10 -28.04
C VAL A 470 16.12 5.59 -27.80
N PHE A 471 14.97 4.89 -27.80
CA PHE A 471 14.87 3.50 -27.40
C PHE A 471 14.88 2.56 -28.61
N ARG A 472 15.83 1.62 -28.64
CA ARG A 472 16.05 0.72 -29.79
C ARG A 472 15.35 -0.64 -29.64
N ALA A 473 15.06 -1.03 -28.41
CA ALA A 473 14.34 -2.25 -28.09
C ALA A 473 13.58 -2.10 -26.78
N ALA A 474 12.46 -2.81 -26.65
CA ALA A 474 11.67 -2.88 -25.44
C ALA A 474 11.39 -4.33 -25.06
N VAL A 475 11.45 -4.62 -23.77
CA VAL A 475 10.90 -5.84 -23.17
C VAL A 475 9.76 -5.41 -22.26
N ALA A 476 8.55 -5.50 -22.81
CA ALA A 476 7.31 -5.16 -22.11
C ALA A 476 6.70 -6.43 -21.52
N VAL A 477 6.73 -6.56 -20.20
CA VAL A 477 6.21 -7.75 -19.50
C VAL A 477 4.90 -7.38 -18.80
N SER A 478 3.86 -8.20 -18.93
CA SER A 478 2.53 -7.99 -18.31
C SER A 478 2.02 -6.55 -18.45
N ALA A 479 2.22 -5.95 -19.62
CA ALA A 479 1.89 -4.54 -19.87
C ALA A 479 0.37 -4.34 -19.88
N VAL A 480 -0.08 -3.22 -19.31
CA VAL A 480 -1.43 -2.71 -19.61
C VAL A 480 -1.42 -2.24 -21.06
N ASP A 481 -2.19 -2.89 -21.93
CA ASP A 481 -2.29 -2.58 -23.36
C ASP A 481 -3.50 -1.68 -23.67
N ASP A 482 -4.56 -1.78 -22.87
CA ASP A 482 -5.74 -0.93 -22.93
C ASP A 482 -6.25 -0.61 -21.52
N TRP A 483 -6.21 0.68 -21.15
CA TRP A 483 -6.67 1.17 -19.85
C TRP A 483 -8.16 0.88 -19.58
N ARG A 484 -8.97 0.66 -20.62
CA ARG A 484 -10.38 0.26 -20.45
C ARG A 484 -10.54 -1.17 -19.93
N ASN A 485 -9.47 -1.96 -19.94
CA ASN A 485 -9.44 -3.33 -19.42
C ASN A 485 -8.95 -3.43 -17.98
N TYR A 486 -8.46 -2.33 -17.42
CA TYR A 486 -7.99 -2.26 -16.03
C TYR A 486 -9.12 -1.76 -15.10
N ASP A 487 -8.97 -1.93 -13.80
CA ASP A 487 -10.06 -1.72 -12.84
C ASP A 487 -10.45 -0.25 -12.66
N THR A 488 -11.59 -0.05 -11.99
CA THR A 488 -12.19 1.25 -11.69
C THR A 488 -11.31 2.14 -10.84
N ILE A 489 -10.76 1.66 -9.72
CA ILE A 489 -10.08 2.53 -8.76
C ILE A 489 -8.78 3.06 -9.36
N TYR A 490 -7.93 2.18 -9.90
CA TYR A 490 -6.65 2.61 -10.46
C TYR A 490 -6.86 3.55 -11.66
N THR A 491 -7.65 3.11 -12.63
CA THR A 491 -7.78 3.83 -13.90
C THR A 491 -8.51 5.15 -13.74
N GLU A 492 -9.63 5.17 -13.01
CA GLU A 492 -10.43 6.39 -12.88
C GLU A 492 -9.71 7.46 -12.04
N ARG A 493 -8.87 7.06 -11.07
CA ARG A 493 -8.02 7.98 -10.28
C ARG A 493 -7.05 8.75 -11.18
N TYR A 494 -6.32 8.05 -12.02
CA TYR A 494 -5.21 8.63 -12.78
C TYR A 494 -5.62 9.14 -14.17
N MET A 495 -6.58 8.50 -14.83
CA MET A 495 -6.96 8.76 -16.23
C MET A 495 -8.38 9.27 -16.41
N ARG A 496 -9.18 9.37 -15.33
CA ARG A 496 -10.63 9.68 -15.32
C ARG A 496 -11.48 8.53 -15.88
N THR A 497 -12.80 8.64 -15.69
CA THR A 497 -13.76 7.68 -16.25
C THR A 497 -13.79 7.78 -17.79
N PRO A 498 -13.67 6.66 -18.53
CA PRO A 498 -13.67 6.61 -20.00
C PRO A 498 -14.92 7.17 -20.68
#